data_AF-A0A2Z6Q6T9-F1
#
_entry.id   AF-A0A2Z6Q6T9-F1
#
_cell.length_a   1.000
_cell.length_b   1.000
_cell.length_c   1.000
_cell.angle_alpha   90.00
_cell.angle_beta   90.00
_cell.angle_gamma   90.00
#
_symmetry.space_group_name_H-M   'P 1'
#
loop_
_entity.id
_entity.type
_entity.pdbx_description
1 polymer ?
#
loop_
_entity_poly.entity_id
_entity_poly.type
_entity_poly.pdbx_seq_one_letter_code
_entity_poly.pdbx_strand_id
1 'polypeptide(L)'
;MSITLNLDSLFTETVTDNFNFDTGSVTEFDAEAEFYTEEAITKEITELVNQAKKFGFNREKFLDWMSSISKEFLLTQTLEYWLLTYVSQTAIGSTDSWNEDYSPGAWLVECFSLKTADFIVNGVSEEYLKAQTPKYWINWAIYQFTNQASEEFTSFIENASESKVHVFKNTPIIVTTVNKTSNQGNELNFLLETDQNQFNDKTTWYYHTTDLISTESILTNGICMVGQIKQDFGGRSPSFYLNDEFKWAIDFGLQKFISSPSAIIIYDIPKILLKGKDYCHLDLSGNDKKWMNVMRKSRNFCECEADDYDSIYGPQATNYIRMIRNKHETPKEAINKNQLALKYLKLTRLIDSRIDAEMFKQIVVDAEAREVGYNSKHNNKM
;
A
#
# COMPACT_ATOMS: atom_id res chain seq x y z
N MET A 1 25.25 18.63 -48.58
CA MET A 1 25.11 19.48 -47.38
C MET A 1 23.78 19.12 -46.71
N SER A 2 23.86 18.22 -45.73
CA SER A 2 22.82 18.01 -44.71
C SER A 2 23.51 17.29 -43.56
N ILE A 3 23.23 17.78 -42.38
CA ILE A 3 23.94 17.53 -41.14
C ILE A 3 23.38 16.26 -40.52
N THR A 4 24.30 15.37 -40.13
CA THR A 4 24.08 14.16 -39.34
C THR A 4 23.54 14.51 -37.95
N LEU A 5 22.67 13.66 -37.38
CA LEU A 5 22.75 13.29 -35.96
C LEU A 5 22.33 11.83 -35.78
N ASN A 6 23.15 11.13 -35.00
CA ASN A 6 23.26 9.69 -34.80
C ASN A 6 22.51 9.28 -33.52
N LEU A 7 21.78 8.16 -33.54
CA LEU A 7 21.06 7.60 -32.39
C LEU A 7 21.31 6.08 -32.22
N ASP A 8 22.50 5.57 -32.58
CA ASP A 8 22.91 4.19 -32.33
C ASP A 8 23.40 3.92 -30.88
N SER A 9 22.76 4.45 -29.83
CA SER A 9 23.28 4.22 -28.45
C SER A 9 22.28 3.87 -27.35
N LEU A 10 21.07 3.42 -27.67
CA LEU A 10 20.19 2.84 -26.65
C LEU A 10 19.27 1.83 -27.34
N PHE A 11 19.46 0.56 -27.01
CA PHE A 11 18.54 -0.55 -27.32
C PHE A 11 18.56 -1.09 -28.76
N THR A 12 19.37 -2.13 -28.98
CA THR A 12 19.00 -3.20 -29.90
C THR A 12 19.52 -4.54 -29.37
N GLU A 13 18.63 -5.26 -28.68
CA GLU A 13 18.37 -6.65 -29.04
C GLU A 13 16.91 -6.95 -28.73
N THR A 14 16.13 -7.01 -29.80
CA THR A 14 14.77 -7.51 -29.88
C THR A 14 14.75 -8.99 -29.52
N VAL A 15 14.04 -9.34 -28.45
CA VAL A 15 13.40 -10.65 -28.33
C VAL A 15 11.90 -10.40 -28.25
N THR A 16 11.22 -10.65 -29.36
CA THR A 16 9.78 -10.86 -29.39
C THR A 16 9.48 -12.21 -28.76
N ASP A 17 9.08 -12.20 -27.49
CA ASP A 17 8.49 -13.36 -26.84
C ASP A 17 7.04 -13.02 -26.48
N ASN A 18 6.11 -13.48 -27.32
CA ASN A 18 4.70 -13.58 -26.99
C ASN A 18 4.55 -14.74 -25.98
N PHE A 19 4.34 -14.46 -24.70
CA PHE A 19 3.88 -15.46 -23.74
C PHE A 19 2.48 -15.12 -23.25
N ASN A 20 1.51 -15.92 -23.71
CA ASN A 20 0.21 -16.05 -23.07
C ASN A 20 0.43 -16.53 -21.63
N PHE A 21 -0.12 -15.79 -20.66
CA PHE A 21 -0.32 -16.29 -19.32
C PHE A 21 -1.43 -17.34 -19.36
N ASP A 22 -1.07 -18.61 -19.17
CA ASP A 22 -2.06 -19.66 -18.94
C ASP A 22 -2.47 -19.60 -17.46
N THR A 23 -3.75 -19.30 -17.23
CA THR A 23 -4.37 -19.19 -15.91
C THR A 23 -4.73 -20.60 -15.42
N GLY A 24 -3.73 -21.34 -14.95
CA GLY A 24 -3.92 -22.66 -14.35
C GLY A 24 -4.60 -22.57 -12.98
N SER A 25 -5.79 -23.17 -12.88
CA SER A 25 -6.59 -23.28 -11.67
C SER A 25 -5.85 -23.96 -10.52
N VAL A 26 -6.02 -23.44 -9.30
CA VAL A 26 -5.66 -24.10 -8.04
C VAL A 26 -6.36 -25.46 -7.98
N THR A 27 -5.59 -26.53 -8.12
CA THR A 27 -6.02 -27.89 -7.79
C THR A 27 -5.21 -28.37 -6.60
N GLU A 28 -5.89 -29.11 -5.72
CA GLU A 28 -5.37 -29.64 -4.46
C GLU A 28 -4.00 -30.32 -4.63
N PHE A 29 -3.09 -30.03 -3.71
CA PHE A 29 -1.78 -30.66 -3.59
C PHE A 29 -1.95 -32.17 -3.31
N ASP A 30 -1.94 -32.98 -4.37
CA ASP A 30 -1.52 -34.36 -4.28
C ASP A 30 0.01 -34.39 -4.36
N ALA A 31 0.62 -34.90 -3.29
CA ALA A 31 2.05 -35.02 -3.13
C ALA A 31 2.63 -36.13 -4.04
N GLU A 32 2.83 -35.81 -5.31
CA GLU A 32 3.85 -36.47 -6.12
C GLU A 32 5.08 -35.56 -6.15
N ALA A 33 6.17 -36.02 -5.53
CA ALA A 33 7.45 -35.32 -5.58
C ALA A 33 7.96 -35.35 -7.02
N GLU A 34 7.67 -34.30 -7.80
CA GLU A 34 8.34 -34.05 -9.07
C GLU A 34 9.84 -33.94 -8.78
N PHE A 35 10.60 -34.91 -9.30
CA PHE A 35 12.06 -34.87 -9.28
C PHE A 35 12.51 -33.72 -10.20
N TYR A 36 12.76 -32.54 -9.64
CA TYR A 36 13.38 -31.44 -10.37
C TYR A 36 14.74 -31.91 -10.90
N THR A 37 14.94 -31.84 -12.22
CA THR A 37 16.25 -32.08 -12.82
C THR A 37 17.21 -30.96 -12.42
N GLU A 38 18.51 -31.25 -12.30
CA GLU A 38 19.51 -30.23 -11.93
C GLU A 38 19.50 -29.01 -12.88
N GLU A 39 19.14 -29.23 -14.15
CA GLU A 39 18.94 -28.19 -15.16
C GLU A 39 17.71 -27.30 -14.85
N ALA A 40 16.58 -27.90 -14.46
CA ALA A 40 15.37 -27.16 -14.07
C ALA A 40 15.61 -26.29 -12.83
N ILE A 41 16.27 -26.85 -11.81
CA ILE A 41 16.65 -26.10 -10.59
C ILE A 41 17.55 -24.90 -10.94
N THR A 42 18.52 -25.10 -11.82
CA THR A 42 19.44 -24.03 -12.24
C THR A 42 18.72 -22.92 -12.99
N LYS A 43 17.75 -23.28 -13.84
CA LYS A 43 16.92 -22.32 -14.57
C LYS A 43 16.06 -21.48 -13.61
N GLU A 44 15.40 -22.11 -12.65
CA GLU A 44 14.56 -21.43 -11.66
C GLU A 44 15.37 -20.47 -10.77
N ILE A 45 16.54 -20.89 -10.29
CA ILE A 45 17.44 -20.02 -9.52
C ILE A 45 17.90 -18.83 -10.38
N THR A 46 18.21 -19.07 -11.65
CA THR A 46 18.60 -18.00 -12.58
C THR A 46 17.48 -16.98 -12.75
N GLU A 47 16.23 -17.45 -12.85
CA GLU A 47 15.06 -16.58 -12.95
C GLU A 47 14.87 -15.74 -11.68
N LEU A 48 14.93 -16.35 -10.49
CA LEU A 48 14.86 -15.61 -9.22
C LEU A 48 15.90 -14.49 -9.13
N VAL A 49 17.14 -14.78 -9.53
CA VAL A 49 18.23 -13.80 -9.53
C VAL A 49 18.00 -12.69 -10.57
N ASN A 50 17.44 -13.02 -11.74
CA ASN A 50 17.09 -12.03 -12.75
C ASN A 50 15.95 -11.12 -12.26
N GLN A 51 14.94 -11.66 -11.57
CA GLN A 51 13.86 -10.89 -10.96
C GLN A 51 14.37 -9.98 -9.84
N ALA A 52 15.26 -10.46 -8.97
CA ALA A 52 15.91 -9.63 -7.95
C ALA A 52 16.71 -8.47 -8.57
N LYS A 53 17.42 -8.74 -9.67
CA LYS A 53 18.12 -7.71 -10.45
C LYS A 53 17.15 -6.70 -11.07
N LYS A 54 16.02 -7.16 -11.60
CA LYS A 54 14.96 -6.31 -12.17
C LYS A 54 14.34 -5.39 -11.11
N PHE A 55 14.12 -5.90 -9.90
CA PHE A 55 13.70 -5.11 -8.75
C PHE A 55 14.73 -4.02 -8.38
N GLY A 56 16.02 -4.31 -8.56
CA GLY A 56 17.11 -3.34 -8.39
C GLY A 56 18.22 -3.80 -7.47
N PHE A 57 18.19 -5.04 -6.96
CA PHE A 57 19.28 -5.58 -6.15
C PHE A 57 20.53 -5.86 -6.98
N ASN A 58 21.70 -5.79 -6.34
CA ASN A 58 22.93 -6.21 -6.96
C ASN A 58 22.90 -7.74 -7.22
N ARG A 59 23.07 -8.11 -8.48
CA ARG A 59 22.94 -9.50 -8.96
C ARG A 59 23.94 -10.45 -8.28
N GLU A 60 25.18 -10.03 -8.13
CA GLU A 60 26.26 -10.86 -7.54
C GLU A 60 25.99 -11.06 -6.05
N LYS A 61 25.71 -9.99 -5.31
CA LYS A 61 25.38 -10.08 -3.88
C LYS A 61 24.16 -10.97 -3.61
N PHE A 62 23.11 -10.85 -4.42
CA PHE A 62 21.91 -11.67 -4.27
C PHE A 62 22.18 -13.15 -4.59
N LEU A 63 22.94 -13.43 -5.66
CA LEU A 63 23.35 -14.79 -6.02
C LEU A 63 24.24 -15.43 -4.94
N ASP A 64 25.21 -14.69 -4.40
CA ASP A 64 26.10 -15.16 -3.35
C ASP A 64 25.31 -15.51 -2.09
N TRP A 65 24.35 -14.67 -1.71
CA TRP A 65 23.44 -14.96 -0.60
C TRP A 65 22.59 -16.21 -0.86
N MET A 66 21.96 -16.32 -2.03
CA MET A 66 21.18 -17.50 -2.44
C MET A 66 22.00 -18.79 -2.40
N SER A 67 23.30 -18.72 -2.72
CA SER A 67 24.20 -19.88 -2.74
C SER A 67 24.44 -20.48 -1.34
N SER A 68 24.09 -19.75 -0.27
CA SER A 68 24.12 -20.27 1.11
C SER A 68 22.86 -21.07 1.49
N ILE A 69 21.83 -21.07 0.65
CA ILE A 69 20.54 -21.71 0.89
C ILE A 69 20.51 -23.05 0.14
N SER A 70 19.91 -24.08 0.75
CA SER A 70 19.77 -25.37 0.08
C SER A 70 18.90 -25.25 -1.17
N LYS A 71 19.35 -25.86 -2.28
CA LYS A 71 18.61 -25.88 -3.54
C LYS A 71 17.18 -26.41 -3.37
N GLU A 72 17.00 -27.44 -2.55
CA GLU A 72 15.69 -28.03 -2.24
C GLU A 72 14.74 -27.02 -1.59
N PHE A 73 15.24 -26.13 -0.73
CA PHE A 73 14.39 -25.15 -0.07
C PHE A 73 14.06 -23.96 -0.98
N LEU A 74 15.00 -23.57 -1.86
CA LEU A 74 14.84 -22.44 -2.79
C LEU A 74 13.57 -22.52 -3.64
N LEU A 75 13.17 -23.73 -4.01
CA LEU A 75 12.03 -23.95 -4.90
C LEU A 75 10.68 -24.02 -4.17
N THR A 76 10.69 -24.02 -2.83
CA THR A 76 9.47 -24.16 -2.03
C THR A 76 8.78 -22.83 -1.72
N GLN A 77 9.39 -21.70 -2.07
CA GLN A 77 8.94 -20.38 -1.64
C GLN A 77 8.75 -19.44 -2.84
N THR A 78 7.93 -18.42 -2.64
CA THR A 78 7.61 -17.43 -3.66
C THR A 78 8.76 -16.43 -3.86
N LEU A 79 8.75 -15.73 -5.00
CA LEU A 79 9.65 -14.61 -5.26
C LEU A 79 9.56 -13.56 -4.15
N GLU A 80 8.34 -13.21 -3.72
CA GLU A 80 8.11 -12.24 -2.63
C GLU A 80 8.82 -12.66 -1.35
N TYR A 81 8.69 -13.92 -0.95
CA TYR A 81 9.37 -14.47 0.22
C TYR A 81 10.89 -14.29 0.13
N TRP A 82 11.49 -14.62 -1.01
CA TRP A 82 12.94 -14.51 -1.17
C TRP A 82 13.44 -13.08 -1.14
N LEU A 83 12.74 -12.14 -1.79
CA LEU A 83 13.11 -10.73 -1.77
C LEU A 83 12.98 -10.15 -0.34
N LEU A 84 11.90 -10.46 0.38
CA LEU A 84 11.71 -10.02 1.77
C LEU A 84 12.76 -10.62 2.71
N THR A 85 13.09 -11.90 2.52
CA THR A 85 14.09 -12.61 3.35
C THR A 85 15.47 -12.01 3.13
N TYR A 86 15.88 -11.79 1.87
CA TYR A 86 17.13 -11.11 1.52
C TYR A 86 17.24 -9.76 2.23
N VAL A 87 16.23 -8.89 2.07
CA VAL A 87 16.17 -7.59 2.75
C VAL A 87 16.31 -7.72 4.27
N SER A 88 15.65 -8.70 4.89
CA SER A 88 15.71 -8.89 6.34
C SER A 88 17.10 -9.30 6.84
N GLN A 89 17.87 -10.03 6.03
CA GLN A 89 19.16 -10.59 6.41
C GLN A 89 20.34 -9.71 5.99
N THR A 90 20.21 -8.93 4.92
CA THR A 90 21.33 -8.18 4.34
C THR A 90 21.23 -6.67 4.51
N ALA A 91 20.14 -6.16 5.09
CA ALA A 91 20.02 -4.73 5.31
C ALA A 91 21.12 -4.19 6.24
N ILE A 92 21.70 -3.07 5.85
CA ILE A 92 22.78 -2.40 6.59
C ILE A 92 22.16 -1.26 7.43
N GLY A 93 22.49 -1.20 8.71
CA GLY A 93 22.04 -0.13 9.61
C GLY A 93 20.63 -0.30 10.18
N SER A 94 20.15 0.72 10.91
CA SER A 94 18.80 0.73 11.47
C SER A 94 17.77 1.05 10.39
N THR A 95 17.12 0.02 9.83
CA THR A 95 16.03 0.16 8.85
C THR A 95 14.71 0.65 9.46
N ASP A 96 14.70 0.86 10.78
CA ASP A 96 13.56 1.33 11.55
C ASP A 96 13.49 2.87 11.63
N SER A 97 14.49 3.57 11.09
CA SER A 97 14.59 5.03 11.13
C SER A 97 15.31 5.60 9.91
N TRP A 98 14.98 6.84 9.53
CA TRP A 98 15.72 7.58 8.51
C TRP A 98 17.02 8.16 9.06
N ASN A 99 18.09 8.15 8.27
CA ASN A 99 19.29 8.93 8.54
C ASN A 99 19.14 10.35 7.95
N GLU A 100 19.37 11.39 8.76
CA GLU A 100 19.23 12.79 8.35
C GLU A 100 20.42 13.29 7.50
N ASP A 101 21.56 12.60 7.55
CA ASP A 101 22.74 12.93 6.76
C ASP A 101 22.58 12.52 5.27
N TYR A 102 21.52 11.78 4.96
CA TYR A 102 21.25 11.24 3.62
C TYR A 102 19.92 11.73 3.07
N SER A 103 19.85 11.88 1.75
CA SER A 103 18.55 11.96 1.09
C SER A 103 17.80 10.63 1.23
N PRO A 104 16.45 10.61 1.24
CA PRO A 104 15.71 9.36 1.38
C PRO A 104 16.09 8.29 0.34
N GLY A 105 16.32 8.68 -0.91
CA GLY A 105 16.74 7.76 -1.96
C GLY A 105 18.14 7.19 -1.71
N ALA A 106 19.10 8.03 -1.31
CA ALA A 106 20.45 7.58 -0.98
C ALA A 106 20.47 6.65 0.23
N TRP A 107 19.66 6.93 1.25
CA TRP A 107 19.53 6.08 2.43
C TRP A 107 18.95 4.71 2.10
N LEU A 108 17.91 4.64 1.25
CA LEU A 108 17.34 3.36 0.79
C LEU A 108 18.35 2.55 -0.03
N VAL A 109 19.09 3.21 -0.92
CA VAL A 109 20.17 2.60 -1.72
C VAL A 109 21.24 2.00 -0.81
N GLU A 110 21.68 2.73 0.20
CA GLU A 110 22.69 2.26 1.16
C GLU A 110 22.18 1.12 2.03
N CYS A 111 20.99 1.28 2.64
CA CYS A 111 20.40 0.29 3.54
C CYS A 111 20.22 -1.07 2.85
N PHE A 112 19.75 -1.07 1.60
CA PHE A 112 19.30 -2.29 0.92
C PHE A 112 20.17 -2.69 -0.27
N SER A 113 21.31 -2.03 -0.47
CA SER A 113 22.19 -2.24 -1.64
C SER A 113 21.43 -2.21 -2.98
N LEU A 114 20.46 -1.30 -3.10
CA LEU A 114 19.71 -1.08 -4.33
C LEU A 114 20.55 -0.30 -5.35
N LYS A 115 20.31 -0.50 -6.64
CA LYS A 115 20.91 0.33 -7.70
C LYS A 115 20.33 1.76 -7.70
N THR A 116 19.03 1.87 -7.51
CA THR A 116 18.28 3.13 -7.35
C THR A 116 17.07 2.85 -6.46
N ALA A 117 16.53 3.90 -5.84
CA ALA A 117 15.28 3.87 -5.10
C ALA A 117 14.20 4.78 -5.70
N ASP A 118 14.39 5.28 -6.94
CA ASP A 118 13.51 6.25 -7.61
C ASP A 118 12.06 5.77 -7.69
N PHE A 119 11.84 4.49 -7.94
CA PHE A 119 10.52 3.88 -8.02
C PHE A 119 9.74 3.92 -6.68
N ILE A 120 10.45 4.08 -5.56
CA ILE A 120 9.86 4.30 -4.24
C ILE A 120 9.70 5.80 -4.00
N VAL A 121 10.79 6.57 -4.11
CA VAL A 121 10.82 7.96 -3.65
C VAL A 121 10.03 8.91 -4.54
N ASN A 122 9.83 8.58 -5.82
CA ASN A 122 9.05 9.39 -6.75
C ASN A 122 7.57 8.97 -6.81
N GLY A 123 7.20 7.84 -6.19
CA GLY A 123 5.81 7.36 -6.16
C GLY A 123 4.96 7.97 -5.05
N VAL A 124 5.58 8.67 -4.10
CA VAL A 124 4.93 9.16 -2.86
C VAL A 124 5.42 10.56 -2.50
N SER A 125 4.69 11.29 -1.66
CA SER A 125 5.14 12.60 -1.18
C SER A 125 6.33 12.44 -0.24
N GLU A 126 7.25 13.41 -0.21
CA GLU A 126 8.42 13.34 0.69
C GLU A 126 8.01 13.31 2.17
N GLU A 127 6.94 14.03 2.53
CA GLU A 127 6.39 14.01 3.88
C GLU A 127 5.87 12.62 4.25
N TYR A 128 5.13 11.97 3.36
CA TYR A 128 4.60 10.63 3.59
C TYR A 128 5.70 9.56 3.55
N LEU A 129 6.71 9.72 2.69
CA LEU A 129 7.91 8.89 2.68
C LEU A 129 8.55 8.86 4.07
N LYS A 130 8.74 10.05 4.67
CA LYS A 130 9.31 10.20 6.02
C LYS A 130 8.35 9.80 7.16
N ALA A 131 7.07 9.58 6.86
CA ALA A 131 6.06 9.09 7.80
C ALA A 131 6.20 7.61 8.14
N GLN A 132 6.96 6.86 7.33
CA GLN A 132 7.16 5.43 7.48
C GLN A 132 8.64 5.10 7.56
N THR A 133 9.00 3.87 7.93
CA THR A 133 10.41 3.47 8.04
C THR A 133 10.99 3.07 6.68
N PRO A 134 12.32 3.07 6.49
CA PRO A 134 12.95 2.48 5.31
C PRO A 134 12.48 1.03 5.06
N LYS A 135 12.34 0.23 6.12
CA LYS A 135 11.83 -1.15 6.05
C LYS A 135 10.39 -1.24 5.55
N TYR A 136 9.53 -0.29 5.93
CA TYR A 136 8.17 -0.20 5.37
C TYR A 136 8.25 -0.13 3.85
N TRP A 137 9.07 0.78 3.34
CA TRP A 137 9.05 1.13 1.92
C TRP A 137 9.59 0.03 1.04
N ILE A 138 10.66 -0.64 1.47
CA ILE A 138 11.19 -1.76 0.72
C ILE A 138 10.23 -2.95 0.72
N ASN A 139 9.54 -3.23 1.84
CA ASN A 139 8.56 -4.31 1.90
C ASN A 139 7.35 -4.01 1.01
N TRP A 140 6.83 -2.78 1.07
CA TRP A 140 5.73 -2.34 0.21
C TRP A 140 6.11 -2.41 -1.27
N ALA A 141 7.32 -1.96 -1.62
CA ALA A 141 7.84 -2.04 -2.97
C ALA A 141 7.95 -3.48 -3.49
N ILE A 142 8.46 -4.40 -2.67
CA ILE A 142 8.54 -5.83 -3.02
C ILE A 142 7.13 -6.39 -3.25
N TYR A 143 6.18 -6.06 -2.38
CA TYR A 143 4.79 -6.47 -2.54
C TYR A 143 4.20 -5.97 -3.88
N GLN A 144 4.36 -4.68 -4.21
CA GLN A 144 3.89 -4.13 -5.50
C GLN A 144 4.61 -4.74 -6.71
N PHE A 145 5.88 -5.13 -6.57
CA PHE A 145 6.65 -5.73 -7.66
C PHE A 145 6.22 -7.17 -7.95
N THR A 146 5.83 -7.90 -6.92
CA THR A 146 5.53 -9.34 -6.98
C THR A 146 4.05 -9.67 -7.09
N ASN A 147 3.19 -8.68 -6.88
CA ASN A 147 1.74 -8.82 -6.98
C ASN A 147 1.19 -7.80 -7.99
N GLN A 148 0.13 -8.17 -8.68
CA GLN A 148 -0.60 -7.30 -9.60
C GLN A 148 -2.11 -7.53 -9.43
N ALA A 149 -2.90 -6.50 -9.76
CA ALA A 149 -4.32 -6.70 -9.95
C ALA A 149 -4.53 -7.65 -11.13
N SER A 150 -5.60 -8.45 -11.08
CA SER A 150 -5.92 -9.35 -12.18
C SER A 150 -6.19 -8.57 -13.47
N GLU A 151 -5.96 -9.23 -14.60
CA GLU A 151 -6.32 -8.68 -15.91
C GLU A 151 -7.83 -8.40 -16.00
N GLU A 152 -8.65 -9.23 -15.35
CA GLU A 152 -10.10 -9.03 -15.26
C GLU A 152 -10.44 -7.70 -14.57
N PHE A 153 -9.86 -7.45 -13.40
CA PHE A 153 -10.12 -6.24 -12.64
C PHE A 153 -9.54 -5.00 -13.32
N THR A 154 -8.32 -5.10 -13.86
CA THR A 154 -7.67 -4.00 -14.58
C THR A 154 -8.48 -3.61 -15.81
N SER A 155 -8.88 -4.58 -16.64
CA SER A 155 -9.74 -4.39 -17.80
C SER A 155 -11.10 -3.79 -17.40
N PHE A 156 -11.69 -4.24 -16.29
CA PHE A 156 -12.94 -3.66 -15.78
C PHE A 156 -12.78 -2.16 -15.47
N ILE A 157 -11.72 -1.77 -14.78
CA ILE A 157 -11.45 -0.36 -14.43
C ILE A 157 -11.21 0.48 -15.68
N GLU A 158 -10.39 -0.01 -16.62
CA GLU A 158 -10.05 0.71 -17.86
C GLU A 158 -11.26 0.93 -18.78
N ASN A 159 -12.21 -0.01 -18.79
CA ASN A 159 -13.41 0.06 -19.62
C ASN A 159 -14.60 0.73 -18.92
N ALA A 160 -14.49 1.04 -17.63
CA ALA A 160 -15.54 1.70 -16.88
C ALA A 160 -15.74 3.14 -17.37
N SER A 161 -16.98 3.47 -17.75
CA SER A 161 -17.35 4.86 -18.04
C SER A 161 -17.21 5.71 -16.79
N GLU A 162 -16.49 6.83 -16.92
CA GLU A 162 -16.23 7.78 -15.83
C GLU A 162 -17.51 8.28 -15.15
N SER A 163 -17.45 8.39 -13.82
CA SER A 163 -18.49 8.91 -12.96
C SER A 163 -19.84 8.20 -13.08
N LYS A 164 -19.82 6.91 -13.50
CA LYS A 164 -20.98 6.03 -13.51
C LYS A 164 -20.75 4.82 -12.62
N VAL A 165 -21.84 4.30 -12.06
CA VAL A 165 -21.83 3.05 -11.32
C VAL A 165 -21.73 1.87 -12.28
N HIS A 166 -20.72 1.03 -12.06
CA HIS A 166 -20.52 -0.27 -12.69
C HIS A 166 -20.52 -1.35 -11.60
N VAL A 167 -20.67 -2.62 -11.97
CA VAL A 167 -20.69 -3.72 -10.99
C VAL A 167 -19.57 -4.71 -11.29
N PHE A 168 -18.69 -4.93 -10.33
CA PHE A 168 -17.66 -5.97 -10.37
C PHE A 168 -17.93 -6.96 -9.24
N LYS A 169 -18.11 -8.25 -9.54
CA LYS A 169 -18.39 -9.31 -8.54
C LYS A 169 -19.47 -8.88 -7.51
N ASN A 170 -20.63 -8.45 -8.01
CA ASN A 170 -21.79 -7.96 -7.23
C ASN A 170 -21.56 -6.68 -6.40
N THR A 171 -20.40 -6.04 -6.57
CA THR A 171 -20.06 -4.82 -5.88
C THR A 171 -20.25 -3.62 -6.81
N PRO A 172 -21.07 -2.61 -6.42
CA PRO A 172 -21.13 -1.34 -7.15
C PRO A 172 -19.81 -0.56 -7.00
N ILE A 173 -19.27 -0.10 -8.12
CA ILE A 173 -18.01 0.65 -8.24
C ILE A 173 -18.28 1.89 -9.10
N ILE A 174 -17.89 3.06 -8.61
CA ILE A 174 -17.70 4.25 -9.45
C ILE A 174 -16.23 4.42 -9.75
N VAL A 175 -15.87 4.52 -11.03
CA VAL A 175 -14.55 4.95 -11.49
C VAL A 175 -14.61 6.43 -11.84
N THR A 176 -13.69 7.22 -11.31
CA THR A 176 -13.66 8.68 -11.52
C THR A 176 -12.23 9.19 -11.52
N THR A 177 -11.93 10.15 -12.41
CA THR A 177 -10.64 10.84 -12.42
C THR A 177 -10.71 12.05 -11.50
N VAL A 178 -9.82 12.11 -10.50
CA VAL A 178 -9.71 13.29 -9.64
C VAL A 178 -8.54 14.15 -10.09
N ASN A 179 -8.86 15.21 -10.85
CA ASN A 179 -7.90 16.18 -11.39
C ASN A 179 -7.29 17.09 -10.31
N LYS A 180 -6.38 16.56 -9.47
CA LYS A 180 -5.59 17.17 -8.36
C LYS A 180 -5.57 18.72 -8.23
N THR A 181 -6.72 19.36 -8.02
CA THR A 181 -6.86 20.79 -7.71
C THR A 181 -7.81 20.96 -6.53
N SER A 182 -7.47 21.89 -5.63
CA SER A 182 -7.98 21.98 -4.25
C SER A 182 -9.50 22.18 -4.09
N ASN A 183 -10.26 22.40 -5.17
CA ASN A 183 -11.70 22.68 -5.13
C ASN A 183 -12.59 21.46 -5.46
N GLN A 184 -12.01 20.28 -5.74
CA GLN A 184 -12.75 19.10 -6.22
C GLN A 184 -13.37 18.22 -5.14
N GLY A 185 -12.99 18.39 -3.86
CA GLY A 185 -13.69 17.71 -2.76
C GLY A 185 -15.19 17.97 -2.77
N ASN A 186 -15.62 19.16 -3.24
CA ASN A 186 -17.03 19.52 -3.38
C ASN A 186 -17.71 18.84 -4.58
N GLU A 187 -16.99 18.63 -5.68
CA GLU A 187 -17.52 18.02 -6.92
C GLU A 187 -17.68 16.50 -6.75
N LEU A 188 -16.76 15.86 -6.04
CA LEU A 188 -16.87 14.45 -5.68
C LEU A 188 -17.92 14.23 -4.59
N ASN A 189 -18.06 15.14 -3.63
CA ASN A 189 -19.18 15.16 -2.70
C ASN A 189 -20.52 15.34 -3.43
N PHE A 190 -20.56 16.14 -4.50
CA PHE A 190 -21.75 16.31 -5.32
C PHE A 190 -22.09 15.04 -6.12
N LEU A 191 -21.09 14.39 -6.74
CA LEU A 191 -21.26 13.08 -7.41
C LEU A 191 -21.83 12.03 -6.46
N LEU A 192 -21.30 12.00 -5.24
CA LEU A 192 -21.83 11.19 -4.15
C LEU A 192 -23.30 11.58 -3.87
N GLU A 193 -23.62 12.85 -3.67
CA GLU A 193 -24.99 13.31 -3.39
C GLU A 193 -26.02 13.04 -4.50
N THR A 194 -25.63 13.09 -5.77
CA THR A 194 -26.55 12.90 -6.90
C THR A 194 -26.97 11.45 -7.13
N ASP A 195 -26.08 10.48 -6.86
CA ASP A 195 -26.40 9.04 -6.97
C ASP A 195 -26.90 8.44 -5.64
N GLN A 196 -26.65 9.08 -4.48
CA GLN A 196 -26.91 8.56 -3.13
C GLN A 196 -28.30 8.84 -2.54
N ASN A 197 -29.31 9.17 -3.35
CA ASN A 197 -30.70 9.32 -2.85
C ASN A 197 -31.29 8.03 -2.22
N GLN A 198 -30.52 6.95 -2.08
CA GLN A 198 -30.93 5.68 -1.48
C GLN A 198 -30.25 5.32 -0.14
N PHE A 199 -29.21 6.03 0.32
CA PHE A 199 -28.48 5.65 1.55
C PHE A 199 -28.62 6.68 2.68
N ASN A 200 -29.06 6.20 3.85
CA ASN A 200 -29.33 6.99 5.04
C ASN A 200 -28.04 7.35 5.81
N ASP A 201 -28.03 8.56 6.38
CA ASP A 201 -27.09 9.10 7.38
C ASP A 201 -25.58 8.90 7.11
N LYS A 202 -24.96 9.86 6.42
CA LYS A 202 -23.50 9.92 6.19
C LYS A 202 -22.65 9.93 7.47
N THR A 203 -23.23 10.12 8.66
CA THR A 203 -22.47 10.13 9.93
C THR A 203 -21.97 8.75 10.37
N THR A 204 -22.38 7.67 9.69
CA THR A 204 -21.87 6.32 9.91
C THR A 204 -20.82 5.90 8.89
N TRP A 205 -20.45 6.76 7.96
CA TRP A 205 -19.52 6.42 6.88
C TRP A 205 -18.06 6.57 7.27
N TYR A 206 -17.28 5.63 6.79
CA TYR A 206 -15.85 5.53 7.01
C TYR A 206 -15.15 5.17 5.69
N TYR A 207 -13.93 5.63 5.49
CA TYR A 207 -13.28 5.63 4.18
C TYR A 207 -11.89 5.00 4.23
N HIS A 208 -11.65 3.99 3.40
CA HIS A 208 -10.36 3.30 3.28
C HIS A 208 -9.72 3.59 1.92
N THR A 209 -8.56 4.24 1.91
CA THR A 209 -7.81 4.48 0.67
C THR A 209 -6.69 3.46 0.50
N THR A 210 -6.65 2.78 -0.65
CA THR A 210 -5.64 1.75 -0.93
C THR A 210 -5.33 1.60 -2.43
N ASP A 211 -4.34 0.78 -2.79
CA ASP A 211 -3.99 0.48 -4.18
C ASP A 211 -4.96 -0.51 -4.84
N LEU A 212 -4.90 -0.65 -6.18
CA LEU A 212 -5.83 -1.51 -6.91
C LEU A 212 -5.68 -3.00 -6.56
N ILE A 213 -4.46 -3.47 -6.26
CA ILE A 213 -4.18 -4.85 -5.86
C ILE A 213 -4.93 -5.17 -4.56
N SER A 214 -4.75 -4.32 -3.56
CA SER A 214 -5.40 -4.45 -2.25
C SER A 214 -6.91 -4.25 -2.36
N THR A 215 -7.34 -3.38 -3.27
CA THR A 215 -8.76 -3.18 -3.55
C THR A 215 -9.39 -4.47 -4.02
N GLU A 216 -8.90 -5.05 -5.12
CA GLU A 216 -9.41 -6.31 -5.66
C GLU A 216 -9.39 -7.44 -4.62
N SER A 217 -8.30 -7.52 -3.85
CA SER A 217 -8.17 -8.50 -2.77
C SER A 217 -9.27 -8.33 -1.72
N ILE A 218 -9.57 -7.10 -1.29
CA ILE A 218 -10.71 -6.83 -0.40
C ILE A 218 -12.04 -7.18 -1.08
N LEU A 219 -12.23 -6.87 -2.37
CA LEU A 219 -13.46 -7.20 -3.09
C LEU A 219 -13.69 -8.71 -3.21
N THR A 220 -12.62 -9.49 -3.33
CA THR A 220 -12.69 -10.92 -3.64
C THR A 220 -12.59 -11.80 -2.39
N ASN A 221 -11.72 -11.41 -1.45
CA ASN A 221 -11.34 -12.22 -0.29
C ASN A 221 -11.73 -11.58 1.04
N GLY A 222 -12.21 -10.34 1.01
CA GLY A 222 -12.49 -9.56 2.20
C GLY A 222 -11.25 -8.90 2.84
N ILE A 223 -11.46 -8.18 3.93
CA ILE A 223 -10.38 -7.52 4.66
C ILE A 223 -9.47 -8.57 5.32
N CYS A 224 -8.19 -8.53 4.96
CA CYS A 224 -7.15 -9.28 5.65
C CYS A 224 -6.45 -8.38 6.68
N MET A 225 -6.39 -8.82 7.95
CA MET A 225 -5.75 -8.10 9.05
C MET A 225 -4.20 -8.23 9.02
N VAL A 226 -3.62 -8.12 7.83
CA VAL A 226 -2.18 -7.99 7.63
C VAL A 226 -1.89 -6.51 7.49
N GLY A 227 -1.07 -5.97 8.38
CA GLY A 227 -0.94 -4.53 8.49
C GLY A 227 0.29 -4.09 9.26
N GLN A 228 0.52 -2.80 9.14
CA GLN A 228 1.64 -2.11 9.74
C GLN A 228 1.49 -2.00 11.26
N ILE A 229 2.54 -2.40 11.97
CA ILE A 229 2.73 -2.07 13.39
C ILE A 229 3.33 -0.66 13.52
N LYS A 230 3.35 -0.09 14.73
CA LYS A 230 3.83 1.31 14.95
C LYS A 230 3.02 2.39 14.21
N GLN A 231 1.75 2.12 13.88
CA GLN A 231 0.79 3.13 13.44
C GLN A 231 0.04 3.74 14.63
N ASP A 232 -0.74 4.79 14.40
CA ASP A 232 -1.65 5.32 15.41
C ASP A 232 -2.57 4.20 15.90
N PHE A 233 -2.71 3.95 17.21
CA PHE A 233 -3.54 2.85 17.75
C PHE A 233 -3.11 1.41 17.38
N GLY A 234 -2.11 1.24 16.50
CA GLY A 234 -1.68 -0.06 15.97
C GLY A 234 -0.64 -0.78 16.82
N GLY A 235 -0.10 -0.12 17.86
CA GLY A 235 0.81 -0.70 18.87
C GLY A 235 1.58 -1.94 18.44
N ARG A 236 1.22 -3.08 19.03
CA ARG A 236 1.81 -4.40 18.75
C ARG A 236 0.96 -5.28 17.82
N SER A 237 -0.16 -4.79 17.34
CA SER A 237 -1.15 -5.58 16.60
C SER A 237 -1.60 -4.87 15.32
N PRO A 238 -1.60 -5.54 14.17
CA PRO A 238 -2.06 -4.93 12.93
C PRO A 238 -3.50 -4.43 13.09
N SER A 239 -3.80 -3.31 12.44
CA SER A 239 -5.13 -2.69 12.47
C SER A 239 -5.54 -2.28 11.06
N PHE A 240 -6.84 -2.32 10.78
CA PHE A 240 -7.42 -1.81 9.55
C PHE A 240 -7.93 -0.39 9.78
N TYR A 241 -7.40 0.56 9.02
CA TYR A 241 -7.61 1.99 9.25
C TYR A 241 -8.62 2.58 8.29
N LEU A 242 -9.50 3.39 8.87
CA LEU A 242 -10.55 4.09 8.17
C LEU A 242 -10.55 5.57 8.58
N ASN A 243 -10.71 6.47 7.62
CA ASN A 243 -10.96 7.88 7.89
C ASN A 243 -12.46 8.11 8.14
N ASP A 244 -12.80 9.04 9.03
CA ASP A 244 -14.20 9.40 9.30
C ASP A 244 -14.73 10.53 8.40
N GLU A 245 -13.83 11.21 7.68
CA GLU A 245 -14.20 12.16 6.65
C GLU A 245 -13.54 11.80 5.31
N PHE A 246 -14.31 11.95 4.23
CA PHE A 246 -13.88 11.62 2.88
C PHE A 246 -12.66 12.41 2.40
N LYS A 247 -12.58 13.70 2.75
CA LYS A 247 -11.44 14.57 2.37
C LYS A 247 -10.09 14.00 2.86
N TRP A 248 -10.07 13.36 4.02
CA TRP A 248 -8.85 12.78 4.58
C TRP A 248 -8.42 11.49 3.88
N ALA A 249 -9.39 10.74 3.34
CA ALA A 249 -9.13 9.60 2.48
C ALA A 249 -8.51 10.04 1.14
N ILE A 250 -9.01 11.13 0.55
CA ILE A 250 -8.42 11.76 -0.65
C ILE A 250 -7.01 12.26 -0.36
N ASP A 251 -6.83 13.06 0.70
CA ASP A 251 -5.52 13.63 1.06
C ASP A 251 -4.48 12.54 1.29
N PHE A 252 -4.86 11.42 1.92
CA PHE A 252 -3.99 10.27 2.06
C PHE A 252 -3.63 9.65 0.70
N GLY A 253 -4.60 9.48 -0.20
CA GLY A 253 -4.36 8.98 -1.55
C GLY A 253 -3.39 9.86 -2.34
N LEU A 254 -3.58 11.18 -2.30
CA LEU A 254 -2.71 12.17 -2.94
C LEU A 254 -1.29 12.16 -2.40
N GLN A 255 -1.09 11.74 -1.15
CA GLN A 255 0.24 11.63 -0.54
C GLN A 255 0.91 10.28 -0.84
N LYS A 256 0.17 9.17 -0.80
CA LYS A 256 0.72 7.82 -0.88
C LYS A 256 0.78 7.27 -2.32
N PHE A 257 -0.11 7.69 -3.21
CA PHE A 257 -0.26 7.11 -4.55
C PHE A 257 -0.11 8.20 -5.61
N ILE A 258 1.04 8.90 -5.63
CA ILE A 258 1.24 10.06 -6.53
C ILE A 258 1.29 9.64 -8.00
N SER A 259 1.92 8.50 -8.28
CA SER A 259 2.23 8.01 -9.62
C SER A 259 1.56 6.67 -9.91
N SER A 260 0.49 6.35 -9.17
CA SER A 260 -0.20 5.06 -9.24
C SER A 260 -1.68 5.23 -8.98
N PRO A 261 -2.55 4.47 -9.66
CA PRO A 261 -3.97 4.48 -9.36
C PRO A 261 -4.24 4.00 -7.92
N SER A 262 -5.31 4.53 -7.32
CA SER A 262 -5.78 4.14 -5.99
C SER A 262 -7.31 3.99 -5.98
N ALA A 263 -7.86 3.59 -4.84
CA ALA A 263 -9.29 3.40 -4.61
C ALA A 263 -9.69 3.92 -3.22
N ILE A 264 -10.95 4.30 -3.03
CA ILE A 264 -11.50 4.71 -1.71
C ILE A 264 -12.75 3.89 -1.37
N ILE A 265 -12.57 2.80 -0.64
CA ILE A 265 -13.67 1.94 -0.20
C ILE A 265 -14.45 2.62 0.92
N ILE A 266 -15.77 2.70 0.78
CA ILE A 266 -16.67 3.33 1.75
C ILE A 266 -17.32 2.24 2.62
N TYR A 267 -17.30 2.45 3.93
CA TYR A 267 -17.87 1.58 4.94
C TYR A 267 -18.99 2.25 5.70
N ASP A 268 -20.21 1.68 5.69
CA ASP A 268 -21.29 2.09 6.58
C ASP A 268 -21.22 1.30 7.89
N ILE A 269 -20.76 1.95 8.95
CA ILE A 269 -20.51 1.35 10.27
C ILE A 269 -21.33 2.08 11.33
N PRO A 270 -22.55 1.60 11.63
CA PRO A 270 -23.36 2.15 12.71
C PRO A 270 -22.65 2.05 14.07
N LYS A 271 -22.74 3.10 14.90
CA LYS A 271 -22.13 3.12 16.24
C LYS A 271 -22.55 1.94 17.13
N ILE A 272 -23.76 1.40 16.93
CA ILE A 272 -24.27 0.23 17.65
C ILE A 272 -23.50 -1.05 17.33
N LEU A 273 -22.91 -1.15 16.13
CA LEU A 273 -22.07 -2.27 15.74
C LEU A 273 -20.74 -2.25 16.50
N LEU A 274 -20.15 -1.06 16.65
CA LEU A 274 -18.91 -0.86 17.39
C LEU A 274 -19.10 -1.04 18.90
N LYS A 275 -20.23 -0.57 19.44
CA LYS A 275 -20.56 -0.60 20.88
C LYS A 275 -21.49 -1.75 21.26
N GLY A 276 -21.55 -2.79 20.43
CA GLY A 276 -22.39 -3.97 20.67
C GLY A 276 -21.96 -4.75 21.91
N LYS A 277 -22.82 -5.64 22.41
CA LYS A 277 -22.49 -6.49 23.59
C LYS A 277 -21.27 -7.38 23.37
N ASP A 278 -20.97 -7.70 22.11
CA ASP A 278 -19.92 -8.64 21.72
C ASP A 278 -18.59 -7.96 21.37
N TYR A 279 -18.52 -6.62 21.36
CA TYR A 279 -17.34 -5.87 20.94
C TYR A 279 -17.02 -4.69 21.87
N CYS A 280 -15.73 -4.49 22.11
CA CYS A 280 -15.21 -3.39 22.90
C CYS A 280 -14.72 -2.26 21.99
N HIS A 281 -15.30 -1.07 22.17
CA HIS A 281 -14.92 0.14 21.43
C HIS A 281 -14.33 1.20 22.35
N LEU A 282 -13.16 1.71 21.99
CA LEU A 282 -12.50 2.82 22.70
C LEU A 282 -12.59 4.11 21.89
N ASP A 283 -13.25 5.12 22.46
CA ASP A 283 -13.31 6.47 21.90
C ASP A 283 -12.31 7.38 22.63
N LEU A 284 -11.38 7.97 21.88
CA LEU A 284 -10.32 8.85 22.36
C LEU A 284 -10.56 10.32 21.99
N SER A 285 -11.65 10.68 21.30
CA SER A 285 -11.92 12.02 20.74
C SER A 285 -12.16 13.15 21.75
N GLY A 286 -12.14 12.85 23.05
CA GLY A 286 -12.28 13.84 24.12
C GLY A 286 -11.47 13.53 25.38
N ASN A 287 -10.39 12.75 25.25
CA ASN A 287 -9.55 12.38 26.39
C ASN A 287 -8.06 12.50 26.04
N ASP A 288 -7.58 13.75 25.95
CA ASP A 288 -6.23 14.11 25.51
C ASP A 288 -5.16 13.31 26.26
N LYS A 289 -5.27 13.18 27.59
CA LYS A 289 -4.27 12.45 28.40
C LYS A 289 -4.19 10.97 28.01
N LYS A 290 -5.34 10.33 27.80
CA LYS A 290 -5.44 8.93 27.41
C LYS A 290 -4.97 8.74 25.97
N TRP A 291 -5.44 9.59 25.06
CA TRP A 291 -5.03 9.63 23.66
C TRP A 291 -3.50 9.76 23.54
N MET A 292 -2.89 10.75 24.20
CA MET A 292 -1.43 10.95 24.17
C MET A 292 -0.66 9.71 24.65
N ASN A 293 -1.14 9.05 25.71
CA ASN A 293 -0.50 7.84 26.23
C ASN A 293 -0.59 6.68 25.24
N VAL A 294 -1.78 6.44 24.67
CA VAL A 294 -2.01 5.42 23.63
C VAL A 294 -1.13 5.70 22.42
N MET A 295 -1.08 6.95 21.93
CA MET A 295 -0.33 7.33 20.74
C MET A 295 1.17 7.16 20.91
N ARG A 296 1.71 7.66 22.03
CA ARG A 296 3.14 7.51 22.34
C ARG A 296 3.53 6.04 22.41
N LYS A 297 2.73 5.22 23.09
CA LYS A 297 3.03 3.78 23.21
C LYS A 297 2.87 3.07 21.87
N SER A 298 1.80 3.36 21.14
CA SER A 298 1.50 2.71 19.86
C SER A 298 2.64 2.93 18.85
N ARG A 299 3.06 4.18 18.66
CA ARG A 299 4.15 4.55 17.75
C ARG A 299 5.53 4.01 18.18
N ASN A 300 5.70 3.68 19.45
CA ASN A 300 6.92 3.09 20.01
C ASN A 300 6.84 1.55 20.16
N PHE A 301 5.87 0.87 19.53
CA PHE A 301 5.68 -0.58 19.64
C PHE A 301 5.53 -1.08 21.10
N CYS A 302 4.94 -0.24 21.96
CA CYS A 302 4.72 -0.56 23.37
C CYS A 302 3.26 -0.95 23.60
N GLU A 303 3.05 -1.89 24.51
CA GLU A 303 1.72 -2.27 24.98
C GLU A 303 0.94 -1.06 25.52
N CYS A 304 -0.28 -0.92 25.03
CA CYS A 304 -1.16 0.16 25.43
C CYS A 304 -2.61 -0.29 25.48
N GLU A 305 -3.45 0.55 26.07
CA GLU A 305 -4.87 0.26 26.23
C GLU A 305 -5.59 0.03 24.89
N ALA A 306 -5.12 0.59 23.77
CA ALA A 306 -5.69 0.29 22.46
C ALA A 306 -5.49 -1.19 22.06
N ASP A 307 -4.60 -1.95 22.67
CA ASP A 307 -4.41 -3.37 22.37
C ASP A 307 -5.53 -4.25 22.99
N ASP A 308 -6.28 -3.72 23.95
CA ASP A 308 -7.35 -4.44 24.66
C ASP A 308 -8.75 -4.25 24.03
N TYR A 309 -8.85 -3.46 22.95
CA TYR A 309 -10.12 -3.11 22.30
C TYR A 309 -10.20 -3.62 20.87
N ASP A 310 -11.41 -3.99 20.46
CA ASP A 310 -11.70 -4.49 19.12
C ASP A 310 -11.71 -3.38 18.07
N SER A 311 -12.03 -2.15 18.50
CA SER A 311 -11.97 -0.94 17.68
C SER A 311 -11.62 0.31 18.48
N ILE A 312 -10.91 1.25 17.85
CA ILE A 312 -10.53 2.53 18.45
C ILE A 312 -10.88 3.66 17.51
N TYR A 313 -11.53 4.69 18.04
CA TYR A 313 -11.79 5.94 17.33
C TYR A 313 -11.06 7.09 18.00
N GLY A 314 -10.47 7.99 17.21
CA GLY A 314 -9.91 9.24 17.74
C GLY A 314 -9.01 10.00 16.77
N PRO A 315 -8.44 11.12 17.21
CA PRO A 315 -7.63 12.00 16.38
C PRO A 315 -6.37 11.32 15.86
N GLN A 316 -5.96 11.65 14.63
CA GLN A 316 -4.66 11.28 14.08
C GLN A 316 -3.54 12.13 14.72
N ALA A 317 -2.31 11.62 14.77
CA ALA A 317 -1.16 12.48 15.10
C ALA A 317 -0.76 13.35 13.90
N THR A 318 -0.31 14.58 14.15
CA THR A 318 0.28 15.46 13.12
C THR A 318 1.80 15.44 13.09
N ASN A 319 2.43 15.12 14.22
CA ASN A 319 3.89 15.11 14.37
C ASN A 319 4.48 13.71 14.40
N TYR A 320 3.85 12.74 13.72
CA TYR A 320 4.28 11.34 13.70
C TYR A 320 5.73 11.18 13.21
N ILE A 321 6.20 11.98 12.24
CA ILE A 321 7.60 11.94 11.77
C ILE A 321 8.57 12.22 12.92
N ARG A 322 8.24 13.21 13.76
CA ARG A 322 9.06 13.55 14.94
C ARG A 322 8.96 12.47 16.00
N MET A 323 7.80 11.85 16.16
CA MET A 323 7.60 10.74 17.11
C MET A 323 8.38 9.47 16.72
N ILE A 324 8.51 9.18 15.43
CA ILE A 324 9.35 8.08 14.93
C ILE A 324 10.83 8.34 15.26
N ARG A 325 11.28 9.59 15.17
CA ARG A 325 12.66 9.99 15.48
C ARG A 325 12.95 10.05 16.97
N ASN A 326 11.99 10.55 17.75
CA ASN A 326 12.14 10.78 19.18
C ASN A 326 10.98 10.15 19.95
N LYS A 327 11.25 9.04 20.63
CA LYS A 327 10.28 8.34 21.48
C LYS A 327 9.68 9.20 22.61
N HIS A 328 10.34 10.30 22.97
CA HIS A 328 9.88 11.26 23.99
C HIS A 328 9.11 12.45 23.41
N GLU A 329 8.96 12.54 22.09
CA GLU A 329 8.15 13.58 21.45
C GLU A 329 6.72 13.54 22.01
N THR A 330 6.19 14.73 22.27
CA THR A 330 4.82 14.90 22.74
C THR A 330 3.86 14.79 21.55
N PRO A 331 2.92 13.82 21.52
CA PRO A 331 1.97 13.69 20.43
C PRO A 331 1.12 14.96 20.27
N LYS A 332 0.82 15.34 19.03
CA LYS A 332 -0.04 16.47 18.68
C LYS A 332 -1.22 16.00 17.85
N GLU A 333 -2.42 16.27 18.35
CA GLU A 333 -3.67 15.91 17.68
C GLU A 333 -3.85 16.70 16.38
N ALA A 334 -4.40 16.04 15.38
CA ALA A 334 -4.86 16.67 14.17
C ALA A 334 -6.26 17.25 14.40
N ILE A 335 -6.46 18.52 14.02
CA ILE A 335 -7.75 19.20 14.16
C ILE A 335 -8.74 18.62 13.14
N ASN A 336 -9.87 18.12 13.61
CA ASN A 336 -10.95 17.55 12.78
C ASN A 336 -10.49 16.44 11.84
N LYS A 337 -9.48 15.66 12.24
CA LYS A 337 -8.97 14.52 11.47
C LYS A 337 -8.89 13.31 12.38
N ASN A 338 -9.97 12.55 12.45
CA ASN A 338 -10.01 11.32 13.21
C ASN A 338 -9.82 10.11 12.30
N GLN A 339 -9.74 8.96 12.93
CA GLN A 339 -9.70 7.67 12.27
C GLN A 339 -10.36 6.63 13.17
N LEU A 340 -10.90 5.60 12.54
CA LEU A 340 -11.31 4.36 13.16
C LEU A 340 -10.28 3.28 12.82
N ALA A 341 -9.72 2.64 13.83
CA ALA A 341 -8.85 1.47 13.71
C ALA A 341 -9.64 0.24 14.15
N LEU A 342 -9.86 -0.71 13.23
CA LEU A 342 -10.41 -2.03 13.56
C LEU A 342 -9.25 -2.97 13.88
N LYS A 343 -9.32 -3.68 15.01
CA LYS A 343 -8.23 -4.53 15.52
C LYS A 343 -8.61 -5.99 15.63
N TYR A 344 -9.90 -6.29 15.79
CA TYR A 344 -10.36 -7.65 15.97
C TYR A 344 -10.94 -8.26 14.71
N LEU A 345 -10.39 -9.41 14.30
CA LEU A 345 -10.75 -10.08 13.05
C LEU A 345 -12.24 -10.36 12.90
N LYS A 346 -12.96 -10.73 13.97
CA LYS A 346 -14.41 -11.00 13.87
C LYS A 346 -15.21 -9.73 13.61
N LEU A 347 -14.87 -8.62 14.28
CA LEU A 347 -15.50 -7.32 14.03
C LEU A 347 -15.21 -6.86 12.60
N THR A 348 -13.95 -6.96 12.17
CA THR A 348 -13.54 -6.60 10.81
C THR A 348 -14.31 -7.41 9.76
N ARG A 349 -14.40 -8.73 9.91
CA ARG A 349 -15.19 -9.59 9.01
C ARG A 349 -16.68 -9.27 9.00
N LEU A 350 -17.23 -8.84 10.13
CA LEU A 350 -18.65 -8.45 10.20
C LEU A 350 -18.90 -7.14 9.45
N ILE A 351 -18.00 -6.16 9.60
CA ILE A 351 -18.03 -4.89 8.85
C ILE A 351 -17.82 -5.17 7.36
N ASP A 352 -16.89 -6.06 7.03
CA ASP A 352 -16.60 -6.50 5.68
C ASP A 352 -17.79 -7.24 5.04
N SER A 353 -18.49 -8.13 5.76
CA SER A 353 -19.67 -8.82 5.22
C SER A 353 -20.84 -7.89 4.86
N ARG A 354 -20.86 -6.67 5.43
CA ARG A 354 -21.85 -5.65 5.08
C ARG A 354 -21.53 -4.97 3.76
N ILE A 355 -20.28 -5.09 3.29
CA ILE A 355 -19.88 -4.72 1.94
C ILE A 355 -20.82 -5.38 0.91
N ASP A 356 -21.14 -6.66 1.10
CA ASP A 356 -21.92 -7.46 0.14
C ASP A 356 -23.43 -7.18 0.17
N ALA A 357 -23.92 -6.57 1.26
CA ALA A 357 -25.36 -6.52 1.52
C ALA A 357 -26.04 -5.24 1.00
N GLU A 358 -25.35 -4.10 0.97
CA GLU A 358 -25.98 -2.80 0.62
C GLU A 358 -24.95 -1.67 0.44
N MET A 359 -23.66 -1.97 0.31
CA MET A 359 -22.60 -0.96 0.47
C MET A 359 -21.95 -0.54 -0.85
N PHE A 360 -22.01 0.76 -1.09
CA PHE A 360 -21.47 1.45 -2.24
C PHE A 360 -19.93 1.47 -2.18
N LYS A 361 -19.22 0.87 -3.14
CA LYS A 361 -17.78 1.06 -3.26
C LYS A 361 -17.50 2.16 -4.26
N GLN A 362 -16.69 3.14 -3.86
CA GLN A 362 -16.14 4.11 -4.79
C GLN A 362 -14.70 3.71 -5.07
N ILE A 363 -14.27 3.72 -6.32
CA ILE A 363 -12.86 3.56 -6.67
C ILE A 363 -12.46 4.84 -7.37
N VAL A 364 -11.91 5.76 -6.59
CA VAL A 364 -11.36 7.00 -7.12
C VAL A 364 -10.00 6.70 -7.76
N VAL A 365 -10.03 6.28 -9.02
CA VAL A 365 -8.84 5.98 -9.81
C VAL A 365 -8.29 7.27 -10.38
N ASP A 366 -7.26 7.80 -9.74
CA ASP A 366 -6.41 8.80 -10.37
C ASP A 366 -5.65 8.16 -11.54
N ALA A 367 -6.12 8.39 -12.77
CA ALA A 367 -5.55 7.87 -14.00
C ALA A 367 -4.37 8.71 -14.53
N GLU A 368 -4.09 9.89 -13.97
CA GLU A 368 -2.93 10.69 -14.35
C GLU A 368 -1.76 10.48 -13.37
N ALA A 369 -1.04 9.38 -13.59
CA ALA A 369 0.39 9.39 -13.27
C ALA A 369 1.00 10.55 -14.06
N ARG A 370 1.36 11.64 -13.37
CA ARG A 370 1.87 12.87 -14.00
C ARG A 370 2.96 12.54 -15.03
N GLU A 371 2.65 12.65 -16.31
CA GLU A 371 3.63 13.13 -17.30
C GLU A 371 3.86 14.63 -17.05
N VAL A 372 4.55 14.99 -15.96
CA VAL A 372 5.03 16.36 -15.79
C VAL A 372 6.43 16.34 -15.16
N GLY A 373 7.45 16.40 -16.02
CA GLY A 373 8.57 17.30 -15.75
C GLY A 373 9.97 16.72 -15.56
N TYR A 374 10.45 15.82 -16.42
CA TYR A 374 11.91 15.68 -16.66
C TYR A 374 12.27 16.03 -18.10
N ASN A 375 11.88 17.24 -18.52
CA ASN A 375 12.48 17.92 -19.66
C ASN A 375 12.51 19.43 -19.38
N SER A 376 13.64 19.88 -18.82
CA SER A 376 14.24 21.22 -18.99
C SER A 376 14.95 21.65 -17.70
N LYS A 377 16.24 21.31 -17.58
CA LYS A 377 17.18 22.17 -16.84
C LYS A 377 18.65 21.93 -17.14
N HIS A 378 19.02 21.53 -18.35
CA HIS A 378 20.38 21.75 -18.87
C HIS A 378 20.29 22.31 -20.29
N ASN A 379 20.12 23.62 -20.37
CA ASN A 379 20.77 24.47 -21.35
C ASN A 379 20.44 25.93 -21.01
N ASN A 380 21.43 26.58 -20.41
CA ASN A 380 21.79 28.00 -20.52
C ASN A 380 22.33 28.53 -19.19
N LYS A 381 23.66 28.48 -19.04
CA LYS A 381 24.48 29.70 -18.89
C LYS A 381 25.97 29.35 -18.79
N MET A 382 26.69 29.87 -19.79
CA MET A 382 28.14 30.01 -20.01
C MET A 382 28.97 28.76 -20.22
#